data_AF-A0A538NRT2-F1
#
_entry.id   AF-A0A538NRT2-F1
#
_cell.length_a   1.000
_cell.length_b   1.000
_cell.length_c   1.000
_cell.angle_alpha   90.00
_cell.angle_beta   90.00
_cell.angle_gamma   90.00
#
_symmetry.space_group_name_H-M   'P 1'
#
loop_
_entity.id
_entity.type
_entity.pdbx_description
1 polymer ?
#
loop_
_entity_poly.entity_id
_entity_poly.type
_entity_poly.pdbx_seq_one_letter_code
_entity_poly.pdbx_strand_id
1 'polypeptide(L)'
;MARTTVARLGGFTFLFYISASIVGTNLFARITKGDGIAAKLANIAAHRPQMGLCFILTLLTIFAALILAVALYALTRDEDAGLALLALTCRVVEGMLNAVPATAMLALLSVAPQASTATGSEAAASNALGSSLLRLQGWSVIVSAPVFGVGSALYYYVLARARSVPGLLAYFGVLSSVLLVIAIPLEPLQIVRARWPSIYGCLRLSSN
;
A
#
# COMPACT_ATOMS: atom_id res chain seq x y z
N MET A 1 -22.79 -0.42 24.93
CA MET A 1 -22.93 -1.21 23.68
C MET A 1 -22.22 -0.57 22.47
N ALA A 2 -22.26 0.76 22.27
CA ALA A 2 -21.60 1.39 21.12
C ALA A 2 -20.07 1.15 21.04
N ARG A 3 -19.34 1.28 22.16
CA ARG A 3 -17.87 1.17 22.18
C ARG A 3 -17.35 -0.22 21.81
N THR A 4 -18.01 -1.28 22.28
CA THR A 4 -17.62 -2.67 21.96
C THR A 4 -17.89 -3.02 20.50
N THR A 5 -18.98 -2.50 19.93
CA THR A 5 -19.26 -2.65 18.49
C THR A 5 -18.20 -1.92 17.65
N VAL A 6 -17.86 -0.68 18.00
CA VAL A 6 -16.79 0.08 17.32
C VAL A 6 -15.45 -0.62 17.43
N ALA A 7 -15.10 -1.18 18.59
CA ALA A 7 -13.87 -1.94 18.77
C ALA A 7 -13.81 -3.20 17.90
N ARG A 8 -14.90 -3.97 17.83
CA ARG A 8 -15.00 -5.16 16.97
C ARG A 8 -14.92 -4.80 15.49
N LEU A 9 -15.60 -3.73 15.09
CA LEU A 9 -15.55 -3.21 13.73
C LEU A 9 -14.13 -2.76 13.37
N GLY A 10 -13.46 -2.01 14.25
CA GLY A 10 -12.08 -1.58 14.06
C GLY A 10 -11.12 -2.76 13.92
N GLY A 11 -11.21 -3.73 14.82
CA GLY A 11 -10.38 -4.95 14.78
C GLY A 11 -10.59 -5.79 13.52
N PHE A 12 -11.85 -6.03 13.13
CA PHE A 12 -12.17 -6.73 11.88
C PHE A 12 -11.65 -5.97 10.65
N THR A 13 -11.89 -4.66 10.59
CA THR A 13 -11.47 -3.82 9.45
C THR A 13 -9.95 -3.79 9.33
N PHE A 14 -9.23 -3.74 10.45
CA PHE A 14 -7.77 -3.82 10.47
C PHE A 14 -7.25 -5.13 9.86
N LEU A 15 -7.78 -6.27 10.31
CA LEU A 15 -7.39 -7.59 9.78
C LEU A 15 -7.74 -7.75 8.30
N PHE A 16 -8.93 -7.28 7.91
CA PHE A 16 -9.36 -7.28 6.52
C PHE A 16 -8.46 -6.43 5.64
N TYR A 17 -8.12 -5.21 6.07
CA TYR A 17 -7.21 -4.30 5.37
C TYR A 17 -5.84 -4.95 5.14
N ILE A 18 -5.22 -5.52 6.18
CA ILE A 18 -3.91 -6.17 6.08
C ILE A 18 -3.97 -7.39 5.16
N SER A 19 -5.00 -8.23 5.30
CA SER A 19 -5.15 -9.43 4.49
C SER A 19 -5.36 -9.10 3.01
N ALA A 20 -6.26 -8.15 2.71
CA ALA A 20 -6.52 -7.70 1.33
C ALA A 20 -5.29 -7.07 0.70
N SER A 21 -4.54 -6.25 1.47
CA SER A 21 -3.28 -5.64 1.02
C SER A 21 -2.24 -6.70 0.68
N ILE A 22 -1.97 -7.65 1.58
CA ILE A 22 -0.99 -8.73 1.36
C ILE A 22 -1.36 -9.58 0.15
N VAL A 23 -2.65 -9.97 0.03
CA VAL A 23 -3.13 -10.76 -1.11
C VAL A 23 -2.96 -9.96 -2.41
N GLY A 24 -3.36 -8.69 -2.42
CA GLY A 24 -3.23 -7.80 -3.58
C GLY A 24 -1.78 -7.63 -4.03
N THR A 25 -0.86 -7.35 -3.09
CA THR A 25 0.57 -7.20 -3.40
C THR A 25 1.18 -8.49 -3.93
N ASN A 26 0.88 -9.65 -3.32
CA ASN A 26 1.40 -10.93 -3.79
C ASN A 26 0.85 -11.31 -5.17
N LEU A 27 -0.43 -11.04 -5.41
CA LEU A 27 -1.06 -11.28 -6.70
C LEU A 27 -0.45 -10.38 -7.78
N PHE A 28 -0.31 -9.08 -7.50
CA PHE A 28 0.33 -8.13 -8.39
C PHE A 28 1.78 -8.52 -8.71
N ALA A 29 2.56 -8.91 -7.69
CA ALA A 29 3.93 -9.38 -7.86
C ALA A 29 4.02 -10.65 -8.71
N ARG A 30 3.02 -11.55 -8.65
CA ARG A 30 2.94 -12.74 -9.51
C ARG A 30 2.62 -12.38 -10.96
N ILE A 31 1.68 -11.47 -11.18
CA ILE A 31 1.27 -11.03 -12.52
C ILE A 31 2.40 -10.24 -13.20
N THR A 32 3.17 -9.47 -12.44
CA THR A 32 4.28 -8.63 -12.95
C THR A 32 5.64 -9.35 -12.93
N LYS A 33 5.65 -10.68 -12.90
CA LYS A 33 6.86 -11.48 -13.11
C LYS A 33 7.29 -11.42 -14.57
N GLY A 34 8.58 -11.62 -14.80
CA GLY A 34 9.18 -11.67 -16.14
C GLY A 34 10.36 -10.73 -16.28
N ASP A 35 11.31 -11.15 -17.11
CA ASP A 35 12.51 -10.38 -17.42
C ASP A 35 12.20 -9.35 -18.51
N GLY A 36 12.38 -8.08 -18.17
CA GLY A 36 12.07 -6.95 -19.04
C GLY A 36 10.59 -6.53 -19.03
N ILE A 37 10.32 -5.33 -19.56
CA ILE A 37 8.99 -4.72 -19.52
C ILE A 37 8.00 -5.44 -20.45
N ALA A 38 8.45 -5.88 -21.62
CA ALA A 38 7.61 -6.59 -22.59
C ALA A 38 7.03 -7.88 -21.99
N ALA A 39 7.84 -8.68 -21.28
CA ALA A 39 7.39 -9.90 -20.62
C ALA A 39 6.36 -9.60 -19.50
N LYS A 40 6.57 -8.53 -18.73
CA LYS A 40 5.61 -8.10 -17.71
C LYS A 40 4.28 -7.67 -18.32
N LEU A 41 4.29 -6.88 -19.39
CA LEU A 41 3.08 -6.46 -20.09
C LEU A 41 2.35 -7.65 -20.73
N ALA A 42 3.08 -8.60 -21.32
CA ALA A 42 2.49 -9.84 -21.83
C ALA A 42 1.81 -10.66 -20.72
N ASN A 43 2.44 -10.79 -19.55
CA ASN A 43 1.84 -11.48 -18.41
C ASN A 43 0.59 -10.75 -17.87
N ILE A 44 0.59 -9.42 -17.84
CA ILE A 44 -0.59 -8.63 -17.48
C ILE A 44 -1.73 -8.86 -18.49
N ALA A 45 -1.42 -8.89 -19.79
CA ALA A 45 -2.42 -9.15 -20.83
C ALA A 45 -3.03 -10.55 -20.68
N ALA A 46 -2.22 -11.56 -20.35
CA ALA A 46 -2.67 -12.93 -20.12
C ALA A 46 -3.48 -13.09 -18.82
N HIS A 47 -3.21 -12.28 -17.79
CA HIS A 47 -3.82 -12.37 -16.46
C HIS A 47 -4.73 -11.17 -16.13
N ARG A 48 -5.46 -10.66 -17.13
CA ARG A 48 -6.44 -9.57 -16.99
C ARG A 48 -7.41 -9.72 -15.81
N PRO A 49 -8.09 -10.87 -15.59
CA PRO A 49 -9.04 -10.98 -14.47
C PRO A 49 -8.33 -10.91 -13.11
N GLN A 50 -7.11 -11.45 -12.98
CA GLN A 50 -6.34 -11.34 -11.75
C GLN A 50 -5.85 -9.91 -11.51
N MET A 51 -5.51 -9.16 -12.55
CA MET A 51 -5.17 -7.73 -12.43
C MET A 51 -6.40 -6.90 -12.04
N GLY A 52 -7.59 -7.23 -12.57
CA GLY A 52 -8.86 -6.66 -12.13
C GLY A 52 -9.15 -6.93 -10.65
N LEU A 53 -8.84 -8.14 -10.17
CA LEU A 53 -8.94 -8.48 -8.75
C LEU A 53 -7.96 -7.64 -7.88
N CYS A 54 -6.73 -7.40 -8.34
CA CYS A 54 -5.78 -6.52 -7.64
C CYS A 54 -6.36 -5.11 -7.46
N PHE A 55 -6.99 -4.57 -8.50
CA PHE A 55 -7.66 -3.27 -8.46
C PHE A 55 -8.82 -3.26 -7.44
N ILE A 56 -9.68 -4.28 -7.46
CA ILE A 56 -10.81 -4.38 -6.51
C ILE A 56 -10.30 -4.48 -5.07
N LEU A 57 -9.29 -5.31 -4.82
CA LEU A 57 -8.68 -5.43 -3.48
C LEU A 57 -8.09 -4.08 -3.04
N THR A 58 -7.45 -3.34 -3.94
CA THR A 58 -6.93 -2.00 -3.64
C THR A 58 -8.06 -1.04 -3.28
N LEU A 59 -9.16 -1.00 -4.04
CA LEU A 59 -10.34 -0.19 -3.67
C LEU A 59 -10.88 -0.56 -2.29
N LEU A 60 -11.02 -1.86 -2.00
CA LEU A 60 -11.48 -2.33 -0.70
C LEU A 60 -10.54 -1.89 0.43
N THR A 61 -9.22 -1.85 0.20
CA THR A 61 -8.27 -1.34 1.19
C THR A 61 -8.42 0.17 1.44
N ILE A 62 -8.77 0.96 0.42
CA ILE A 62 -9.04 2.40 0.59
C ILE A 62 -10.24 2.60 1.52
N PHE A 63 -11.36 1.93 1.25
CA PHE A 63 -12.55 2.02 2.11
C PHE A 63 -12.29 1.47 3.52
N ALA A 64 -11.57 0.34 3.62
CA ALA A 64 -11.18 -0.22 4.90
C ALA A 64 -10.31 0.75 5.72
N ALA A 65 -9.38 1.48 5.07
CA ALA A 65 -8.58 2.50 5.75
C ALA A 65 -9.45 3.64 6.32
N LEU A 66 -10.48 4.09 5.60
CA LEU A 66 -11.41 5.12 6.08
C LEU A 66 -12.25 4.64 7.27
N ILE A 67 -12.84 3.44 7.15
CA ILE A 67 -13.63 2.84 8.24
C ILE A 67 -12.76 2.63 9.47
N LEU A 68 -11.54 2.14 9.28
CA LEU A 68 -10.56 1.94 10.35
C LEU A 68 -10.18 3.28 11.02
N ALA A 69 -9.95 4.34 10.24
CA ALA A 69 -9.60 5.66 10.77
C ALA A 69 -10.71 6.20 11.67
N VAL A 70 -11.97 6.12 11.24
CA VAL A 70 -13.14 6.55 12.01
C VAL A 70 -13.32 5.69 13.27
N ALA A 71 -13.19 4.37 13.14
CA ALA A 71 -13.32 3.46 14.27
C ALA A 71 -12.24 3.72 15.34
N LEU A 72 -10.98 3.88 14.93
CA LEU A 72 -9.89 4.17 15.86
C LEU A 72 -10.04 5.55 16.49
N TYR A 73 -10.40 6.58 15.71
CA TYR A 73 -10.70 7.91 16.27
C TYR A 73 -11.80 7.87 17.33
N ALA A 74 -12.89 7.16 17.07
CA ALA A 74 -13.97 7.01 18.03
C ALA A 74 -13.53 6.32 19.33
N LEU A 75 -12.51 5.46 19.29
CA LEU A 75 -11.95 4.77 20.46
C LEU A 75 -10.91 5.61 21.22
N THR A 76 -10.19 6.49 20.55
CA THR A 76 -9.05 7.24 21.12
C THR A 76 -9.34 8.71 21.40
N ARG A 77 -10.42 9.28 20.85
CA ARG A 77 -10.77 10.70 21.00
C ARG A 77 -11.00 11.15 22.45
N ASP A 78 -11.45 10.24 23.31
CA ASP A 78 -11.75 10.55 24.72
C ASP A 78 -10.46 10.71 25.55
N GLU A 79 -9.32 10.23 25.03
CA GLU A 79 -8.00 10.28 25.69
C GLU A 79 -7.18 11.48 25.22
N ASP A 80 -7.11 11.68 23.90
CA ASP A 80 -6.46 12.84 23.28
C ASP A 80 -7.05 13.08 21.89
N ALA A 81 -8.02 13.98 21.80
CA ALA A 81 -8.72 14.27 20.54
C ALA A 81 -7.78 14.87 19.47
N GLY A 82 -6.75 15.62 19.86
CA GLY A 82 -5.81 16.24 18.92
C GLY A 82 -4.92 15.21 18.23
N LEU A 83 -4.31 14.32 19.02
CA LEU A 83 -3.50 13.22 18.47
C LEU A 83 -4.35 12.21 17.70
N ALA A 84 -5.55 11.91 18.19
CA ALA A 84 -6.49 11.03 17.50
C ALA A 84 -6.91 11.61 16.13
N LEU A 85 -7.14 12.92 16.05
CA LEU A 85 -7.50 13.59 14.80
C LEU A 85 -6.33 13.59 13.82
N LEU A 86 -5.11 13.89 14.29
CA LEU A 86 -3.91 13.84 13.44
C LEU A 86 -3.69 12.42 12.89
N ALA A 87 -3.84 11.38 13.72
CA ALA A 87 -3.74 9.99 13.31
C ALA A 87 -4.79 9.61 12.27
N LEU A 88 -6.03 10.09 12.44
CA LEU A 88 -7.12 9.93 11.46
C LEU A 88 -6.77 10.60 10.14
N THR A 89 -6.27 11.84 10.16
CA THR A 89 -5.89 12.57 8.94
C THR A 89 -4.79 11.84 8.18
N CYS A 90 -3.75 11.35 8.87
CA CYS A 90 -2.73 10.51 8.24
C CYS A 90 -3.37 9.30 7.55
N ARG A 91 -4.34 8.65 8.20
CA ARG A 91 -4.99 7.46 7.64
C ARG A 91 -5.86 7.73 6.42
N VAL A 92 -6.55 8.87 6.42
CA VAL A 92 -7.32 9.35 5.24
C VAL A 92 -6.36 9.65 4.08
N VAL A 93 -5.28 10.39 4.32
CA VAL A 93 -4.29 10.75 3.29
C VAL A 93 -3.66 9.50 2.70
N GLU A 94 -3.30 8.52 3.52
CA GLU A 94 -2.78 7.24 3.05
C GLU A 94 -3.78 6.48 2.17
N GLY A 95 -5.06 6.42 2.58
CA GLY A 95 -6.12 5.85 1.76
C GLY A 95 -6.24 6.54 0.40
N MET A 96 -6.14 7.88 0.36
CA MET A 96 -6.16 8.64 -0.89
C MET A 96 -4.93 8.39 -1.76
N LEU A 97 -3.74 8.25 -1.16
CA LEU A 97 -2.51 7.93 -1.90
C LEU A 97 -2.59 6.57 -2.60
N ASN A 98 -3.36 5.62 -2.06
CA ASN A 98 -3.62 4.33 -2.70
C ASN A 98 -4.53 4.41 -3.95
N ALA A 99 -5.16 5.55 -4.23
CA ALA A 99 -5.88 5.75 -5.49
C ALA A 99 -4.91 5.84 -6.70
N VAL A 100 -3.69 6.33 -6.49
CA VAL A 100 -2.66 6.44 -7.54
C VAL A 100 -2.25 5.07 -8.11
N PRO A 101 -1.86 4.06 -7.30
CA PRO A 101 -1.59 2.72 -7.83
C PRO A 101 -2.85 2.06 -8.40
N ALA A 102 -4.04 2.34 -7.87
CA ALA A 102 -5.28 1.80 -8.44
C ALA A 102 -5.53 2.30 -9.88
N THR A 103 -5.34 3.59 -10.15
CA THR A 103 -5.49 4.15 -11.50
C THR A 103 -4.38 3.65 -12.44
N ALA A 104 -3.15 3.50 -11.95
CA ALA A 104 -2.07 2.92 -12.74
C ALA A 104 -2.31 1.45 -13.10
N MET A 105 -3.00 0.65 -12.27
CA MET A 105 -3.42 -0.71 -12.64
C MET A 105 -4.43 -0.71 -13.79
N LEU A 106 -5.40 0.22 -13.78
CA LEU A 106 -6.36 0.37 -14.88
C LEU A 106 -5.66 0.79 -16.19
N ALA A 107 -4.68 1.69 -16.09
CA ALA A 107 -3.86 2.09 -17.24
C ALA A 107 -2.99 0.93 -17.77
N LEU A 108 -2.45 0.09 -16.88
CA LEU A 108 -1.73 -1.13 -17.29
C LEU A 108 -2.66 -2.12 -18.01
N LEU A 109 -3.90 -2.27 -17.53
CA LEU A 109 -4.92 -3.12 -18.17
C LEU A 109 -5.30 -2.66 -19.59
N SER A 110 -5.24 -1.36 -19.86
CA SER A 110 -5.51 -0.82 -21.20
C SER A 110 -4.29 -0.93 -22.13
N VAL A 111 -3.07 -0.73 -21.62
CA VAL A 111 -1.82 -0.74 -22.41
C VAL A 111 -1.29 -2.16 -22.70
N ALA A 112 -1.38 -3.08 -21.74
CA ALA A 112 -0.81 -4.43 -21.85
C ALA A 112 -1.21 -5.24 -23.12
N PRO A 113 -2.48 -5.23 -23.57
CA PRO A 113 -2.90 -5.94 -24.78
C PRO A 113 -2.31 -5.34 -26.05
N GLN A 114 -2.27 -4.00 -26.13
CA GLN A 114 -1.69 -3.29 -27.27
C GLN A 114 -0.19 -3.57 -27.36
N ALA A 115 0.50 -3.60 -26.21
CA ALA A 115 1.91 -3.96 -26.13
C ALA A 115 2.22 -5.37 -26.62
N SER A 116 1.27 -6.31 -26.51
CA SER A 116 1.48 -7.71 -26.92
C SER A 116 1.43 -7.94 -28.44
N THR A 117 0.84 -7.02 -29.21
CA THR A 117 0.71 -7.12 -30.67
C THR A 117 1.46 -6.03 -31.43
N ALA A 118 1.92 -4.98 -30.74
CA ALA A 118 2.67 -3.88 -31.34
C ALA A 118 4.04 -4.32 -31.86
N THR A 119 4.51 -3.68 -32.92
CA THR A 119 5.86 -3.91 -33.50
C THR A 119 6.58 -2.58 -33.75
N GLY A 120 7.91 -2.63 -33.89
CA GLY A 120 8.72 -1.44 -34.19
C GLY A 120 8.55 -0.31 -33.15
N SER A 121 8.26 0.91 -33.63
CA SER A 121 8.16 2.11 -32.79
C SER A 121 6.99 2.07 -31.80
N GLU A 122 5.88 1.41 -32.15
CA GLU A 122 4.71 1.31 -31.26
C GLU A 122 5.01 0.44 -30.05
N ALA A 123 5.73 -0.67 -30.24
CA ALA A 123 6.17 -1.53 -29.15
C ALA A 123 7.10 -0.79 -28.18
N ALA A 124 8.01 0.04 -28.70
CA ALA A 124 8.89 0.86 -27.88
C ALA A 124 8.10 1.88 -27.03
N ALA A 125 7.09 2.54 -27.61
CA ALA A 125 6.23 3.47 -26.90
C ALA A 125 5.39 2.79 -25.81
N SER A 126 4.75 1.65 -26.10
CA SER A 126 3.99 0.88 -25.11
C SER A 126 4.87 0.36 -23.97
N ASN A 127 6.10 -0.07 -24.27
CA ASN A 127 7.07 -0.49 -23.25
C ASN A 127 7.52 0.70 -22.38
N ALA A 128 7.78 1.86 -22.97
CA ALA A 128 8.14 3.05 -22.20
C ALA A 128 7.00 3.45 -21.25
N LEU A 129 5.75 3.51 -21.73
CA LEU A 129 4.57 3.78 -20.91
C LEU A 129 4.38 2.74 -19.80
N GLY A 130 4.46 1.45 -20.13
CA GLY A 130 4.36 0.35 -19.17
C GLY A 130 5.44 0.43 -18.08
N SER A 131 6.67 0.81 -18.45
CA SER A 131 7.76 1.00 -17.49
C SER A 131 7.48 2.12 -16.50
N SER A 132 6.95 3.25 -16.98
CA SER A 132 6.59 4.40 -16.14
C SER A 132 5.43 4.07 -15.19
N LEU A 133 4.41 3.36 -15.68
CA LEU A 133 3.28 2.93 -14.85
C LEU A 133 3.72 1.94 -13.76
N LEU A 134 4.61 0.99 -14.08
CA LEU A 134 5.18 0.07 -13.09
C LEU A 134 6.08 0.77 -12.07
N ARG A 135 6.81 1.83 -12.46
CA ARG A 135 7.57 2.67 -11.52
C ARG A 135 6.64 3.45 -10.60
N LEU A 136 5.55 3.98 -11.12
CA LEU A 136 4.55 4.71 -10.32
C LEU A 136 3.96 3.84 -9.21
N GLN A 137 3.74 2.54 -9.45
CA GLN A 137 3.35 1.56 -8.42
C GLN A 137 4.38 1.44 -7.30
N GLY A 138 5.67 1.52 -7.60
CA GLY A 138 6.73 1.48 -6.60
C GLY A 138 6.79 2.79 -5.80
N TRP A 139 6.74 3.93 -6.49
CA TRP A 139 6.79 5.25 -5.86
C TRP A 139 5.61 5.51 -4.93
N SER A 140 4.41 5.00 -5.26
CA SER A 140 3.26 5.17 -4.37
C SER A 140 3.50 4.56 -3.00
N VAL A 141 4.23 3.45 -2.90
CA VAL A 141 4.58 2.83 -1.61
C VAL A 141 5.58 3.68 -0.84
N ILE A 142 6.57 4.25 -1.52
CA ILE A 142 7.58 5.13 -0.90
C ILE A 142 6.92 6.36 -0.29
N VAL A 143 5.90 6.90 -0.96
CA VAL A 143 5.17 8.09 -0.51
C VAL A 143 4.12 7.76 0.56
N SER A 144 3.39 6.64 0.43
CA SER A 144 2.29 6.31 1.36
C SER A 144 2.77 5.68 2.66
N ALA A 145 3.86 4.90 2.65
CA ALA A 145 4.31 4.16 3.81
C ALA A 145 4.72 5.03 5.02
N PRO A 146 5.36 6.21 4.84
CA PRO A 146 5.64 7.11 5.97
C PRO A 146 4.36 7.67 6.59
N VAL A 147 3.36 8.02 5.77
CA VAL A 147 2.06 8.52 6.24
C VAL A 147 1.33 7.43 7.02
N PHE A 148 1.34 6.20 6.51
CA PHE A 148 0.89 5.00 7.23
C PHE A 148 1.64 4.86 8.56
N GLY A 149 2.97 4.94 8.56
CA GLY A 149 3.79 4.75 9.76
C GLY A 149 3.49 5.78 10.84
N VAL A 150 3.46 7.07 10.48
CA VAL A 150 3.15 8.15 11.43
C VAL A 150 1.75 7.98 12.03
N GLY A 151 0.73 7.75 11.20
CA GLY A 151 -0.63 7.55 11.71
C GLY A 151 -0.76 6.34 12.63
N SER A 152 -0.07 5.24 12.31
CA SER A 152 -0.07 4.02 13.12
C SER A 152 0.62 4.25 14.46
N ALA A 153 1.78 4.92 14.46
CA ALA A 153 2.53 5.26 15.67
C ALA A 153 1.70 6.14 16.62
N LEU A 154 0.98 7.14 16.08
CA LEU A 154 0.10 8.00 16.87
C LEU A 154 -1.05 7.22 17.51
N TYR A 155 -1.72 6.32 16.77
CA TYR A 155 -2.77 5.47 17.35
C TYR A 155 -2.22 4.54 18.43
N TYR A 156 -1.08 3.89 18.19
CA TYR A 156 -0.45 3.03 19.22
C TYR A 156 -0.04 3.81 20.46
N TYR A 157 0.47 5.04 20.30
CA TYR A 157 0.81 5.92 21.41
C TYR A 157 -0.42 6.26 22.27
N VAL A 158 -1.53 6.68 21.66
CA VAL A 158 -2.75 7.02 22.40
C VAL A 158 -3.37 5.78 23.06
N LEU A 159 -3.40 4.63 22.36
CA LEU A 159 -3.90 3.38 22.93
C LEU A 159 -3.05 2.86 24.10
N ALA A 160 -1.73 3.07 24.05
CA ALA A 160 -0.83 2.76 25.16
C ALA A 160 -1.10 3.65 26.37
N ARG A 161 -1.30 4.96 26.14
CA ARG A 161 -1.67 5.92 27.19
C ARG A 161 -3.00 5.56 27.85
N ALA A 162 -3.97 5.14 27.05
CA ALA A 162 -5.29 4.68 27.49
C ALA A 162 -5.28 3.34 28.24
N ARG A 163 -4.12 2.68 28.38
CA ARG A 163 -3.94 1.32 28.93
C ARG A 163 -4.90 0.28 28.32
N SER A 164 -5.37 0.53 27.10
CA SER A 164 -6.39 -0.28 26.43
C SER A 164 -5.80 -1.49 25.69
N VAL A 165 -4.47 -1.53 25.55
CA VAL A 165 -3.72 -2.58 24.84
C VAL A 165 -2.48 -2.94 25.68
N PRO A 166 -2.06 -4.23 25.76
CA PRO A 166 -0.83 -4.62 26.46
C PRO A 166 0.39 -3.85 25.94
N GLY A 167 1.20 -3.29 26.83
CA GLY A 167 2.31 -2.38 26.47
C GLY A 167 3.31 -2.94 25.46
N LEU A 168 3.53 -4.27 25.45
CA LEU A 168 4.38 -4.96 24.48
C LEU A 168 3.87 -4.78 23.04
N LEU A 169 2.56 -4.96 22.80
CA LEU A 169 1.95 -4.81 21.47
C LEU A 169 2.04 -3.37 20.95
N ALA A 170 1.88 -2.39 21.84
CA ALA A 170 2.04 -0.99 21.47
C ALA A 170 3.50 -0.64 21.12
N TYR A 171 4.47 -1.17 21.88
CA TYR A 171 5.89 -0.95 21.59
C TYR A 171 6.31 -1.55 20.25
N PHE A 172 5.89 -2.78 19.94
CA PHE A 172 6.13 -3.39 18.62
C PHE A 172 5.46 -2.60 17.49
N GLY A 173 4.26 -2.07 17.72
CA GLY A 173 3.55 -1.22 16.75
C GLY A 173 4.28 0.09 16.46
N VAL A 174 4.78 0.77 17.50
CA VAL A 174 5.57 2.00 17.35
C VAL A 174 6.92 1.70 16.69
N LEU A 175 7.64 0.67 17.14
CA LEU A 175 8.95 0.30 16.60
C LEU A 175 8.87 -0.06 15.11
N SER A 176 7.89 -0.88 14.72
CA SER A 176 7.66 -1.23 13.32
C SER A 176 7.28 0.00 12.47
N SER A 177 6.49 0.91 13.03
CA SER A 177 6.10 2.15 12.36
C SER A 177 7.28 3.10 12.15
N VAL A 178 8.12 3.30 13.17
CA VAL A 178 9.34 4.11 13.07
C VAL A 178 10.31 3.49 12.07
N LEU A 179 10.45 2.16 12.07
CA LEU A 179 11.28 1.46 11.10
C LEU A 179 10.79 1.67 9.67
N LEU A 180 9.47 1.63 9.43
CA LEU A 180 8.90 1.91 8.10
C LEU A 180 9.13 3.36 7.65
N VAL A 181 8.93 4.32 8.56
CA VAL A 181 9.13 5.76 8.28
C VAL A 181 10.58 6.07 7.92
N ILE A 182 11.54 5.35 8.49
CA ILE A 182 12.97 5.59 8.24
C ILE A 182 13.46 4.75 7.05
N ALA A 183 13.18 3.44 7.04
CA ALA A 183 13.78 2.54 6.07
C ALA A 183 13.29 2.78 4.64
N ILE A 184 12.00 3.07 4.44
CA ILE A 184 11.42 3.19 3.11
C ILE A 184 11.87 4.49 2.39
N PRO A 185 11.85 5.68 3.00
CA PRO A 185 12.38 6.90 2.37
C PRO A 185 13.89 6.89 2.13
N LEU A 186 14.64 6.03 2.81
CA LEU A 186 16.09 5.88 2.62
C LEU A 186 16.45 4.94 1.45
N GLU A 187 15.51 4.16 0.90
CA GLU A 187 15.78 3.29 -0.26
C GLU A 187 16.30 4.06 -1.49
N PRO A 188 15.69 5.20 -1.90
CA PRO A 188 16.20 6.02 -3.00
C PRO A 188 17.64 6.50 -2.79
N LEU A 189 18.08 6.68 -1.54
CA LEU A 189 19.43 7.13 -1.18
C LEU A 189 20.47 5.98 -1.21
N GLN A 190 20.04 4.74 -1.47
CA GLN A 190 20.88 3.52 -1.47
C GLN A 190 21.61 3.21 -0.15
N ILE A 191 21.29 3.93 0.95
CA ILE A 191 21.93 3.78 2.27
C ILE A 191 21.52 2.46 2.95
N VAL A 192 20.28 2.03 2.72
CA VAL A 192 19.75 0.77 3.27
C VAL A 192 19.45 -0.19 2.12
N ARG A 193 20.25 -1.25 1.96
CA ARG A 193 19.91 -2.39 1.09
C ARG A 193 18.97 -3.32 1.84
N ALA A 194 17.71 -2.94 1.91
CA ALA A 194 16.70 -3.76 2.53
C ALA A 194 16.49 -5.03 1.68
N ARG A 195 17.10 -6.15 2.06
CA ARG A 195 17.00 -7.46 1.38
C ARG A 195 15.65 -8.11 1.71
N TRP A 196 14.55 -7.39 1.50
CA TRP A 196 13.21 -7.94 1.64
C TRP A 196 12.93 -8.92 0.51
N PRO A 197 12.33 -10.09 0.78
CA PRO A 197 12.00 -11.06 -0.25
C PRO A 197 10.95 -10.48 -1.21
N SER A 198 11.42 -9.97 -2.34
CA SER A 198 10.66 -9.75 -3.58
C SER A 198 9.33 -8.98 -3.47
N ILE A 199 9.25 -7.95 -2.62
CA ILE A 199 8.11 -6.99 -2.62
C ILE A 199 8.40 -5.77 -3.53
N TYR A 200 9.68 -5.51 -3.85
CA TYR A 200 10.12 -4.25 -4.47
C TYR A 200 10.77 -4.40 -5.87
N GLY A 201 10.34 -5.39 -6.65
CA GLY A 201 10.90 -5.67 -7.99
C GLY A 201 10.82 -4.51 -9.00
N CYS A 202 10.10 -3.42 -8.70
CA CYS A 202 10.03 -2.22 -9.54
C CYS A 202 11.17 -1.21 -9.33
N LEU A 203 11.81 -1.15 -8.15
CA LEU A 203 12.98 -0.29 -7.92
C LEU A 203 14.24 -0.83 -8.61
N ARG A 204 14.27 -2.12 -8.93
CA ARG A 204 15.38 -2.78 -9.65
C ARG A 204 15.45 -2.42 -11.14
N LEU A 205 14.53 -1.59 -11.65
CA LEU A 205 14.48 -1.12 -13.05
C LEU A 205 15.43 0.06 -13.34
N SER A 206 16.42 0.31 -12.48
CA SER A 206 17.47 1.34 -12.68
C SER A 206 18.88 0.76 -12.80
N SER A 207 19.06 -0.57 -12.77
CA SER A 207 20.38 -1.19 -12.97
C SER A 207 20.30 -2.35 -13.96
N ASN A 208 20.09 -2.01 -15.22
CA ASN A 208 20.72 -2.61 -16.40
C ASN A 208 20.22 -1.89 -17.64
#